data_AF-A0A920S9K3-F1
#
_entry.id   AF-A0A920S9K3-F1
#
_cell.length_a   1.000
_cell.length_b   1.000
_cell.length_c   1.000
_cell.angle_alpha   90.00
_cell.angle_beta   90.00
_cell.angle_gamma   90.00
#
_symmetry.space_group_name_H-M   'P 1'
#
loop_
_entity.id
_entity.type
_entity.pdbx_description
1 polymer ?
#
loop_
_entity_poly.entity_id
_entity_poly.type
_entity_poly.pdbx_seq_one_letter_code
_entity_poly.pdbx_strand_id
1 'polypeptide(L)' 'MYQARIYVTLKPTVNDPQGITVLSSLHRLGFNNAEDVRVGKYLLVNVSESDRETQRPR' A
#
# COMPACT_ATOMS: atom_id res chain seq x y z
N MET A 1 19.13 -14.07 -4.09
CA MET A 1 18.74 -12.68 -3.72
C MET A 1 17.41 -12.38 -4.40
N TYR A 2 16.39 -12.04 -3.62
CA TYR A 2 15.03 -11.82 -4.12
C TYR A 2 14.62 -10.37 -3.84
N GLN A 3 13.77 -9.78 -4.68
CA GLN A 3 13.17 -8.49 -4.43
C GLN A 3 11.67 -8.67 -4.20
N ALA A 4 11.23 -8.52 -2.96
CA ALA A 4 9.83 -8.60 -2.58
C ALA A 4 9.14 -7.25 -2.85
N ARG A 5 7.98 -7.31 -3.50
CA ARG A 5 7.08 -6.17 -3.74
C ARG A 5 5.90 -6.29 -2.79
N ILE A 6 5.78 -5.34 -1.86
CA ILE A 6 4.75 -5.37 -0.82
C ILE A 6 3.80 -4.20 -1.05
N TYR A 7 2.51 -4.52 -1.11
CA TYR A 7 1.43 -3.56 -1.23
C TYR A 7 0.66 -3.54 0.08
N VAL A 8 0.67 -2.40 0.76
CA VAL A 8 -0.05 -2.19 2.02
C VAL A 8 -1.25 -1.29 1.72
N THR A 9 -2.44 -1.83 1.91
CA THR A 9 -3.70 -1.12 1.72
C THR A 9 -4.55 -1.21 2.99
N LEU A 10 -5.31 -0.15 3.26
CA LEU A 10 -6.29 -0.17 4.34
C LEU A 10 -7.44 -1.14 3.98
N LYS A 11 -8.01 -1.79 5.00
CA LYS A 11 -9.25 -2.56 4.80
C LYS A 11 -10.38 -1.60 4.38
N PRO A 12 -11.38 -2.06 3.59
CA PRO A 12 -12.46 -1.20 3.12
C PRO A 12 -13.21 -0.46 4.23
N THR A 13 -13.36 -1.09 5.40
CA THR A 13 -14.07 -0.54 6.57
C THR A 13 -13.29 0.50 7.37
N VAL A 14 -12.00 0.68 7.08
CA VAL A 14 -11.14 1.61 7.80
C VAL A 14 -11.25 2.99 7.15
N ASN A 15 -11.49 4.01 7.98
CA ASN A 15 -11.51 5.40 7.55
C ASN A 15 -10.10 5.87 7.17
N ASP A 16 -9.97 6.57 6.06
CA ASP A 16 -8.69 7.08 5.53
C ASP A 16 -8.72 8.61 5.38
N PRO A 17 -8.35 9.37 6.43
CA PRO A 17 -8.29 10.83 6.36
C PRO A 17 -7.31 11.37 5.31
N GLN A 18 -6.25 10.61 4.98
CA GLN A 18 -5.26 11.02 3.98
C GLN A 18 -5.86 10.92 2.58
N GLY A 19 -6.54 9.81 2.27
CA GLY A 19 -7.30 9.62 1.03
C GLY A 19 -8.32 10.74 0.80
N ILE A 20 -9.10 11.08 1.82
CA ILE A 20 -10.10 12.17 1.75
C ILE A 20 -9.44 13.52 1.43
N THR A 21 -8.29 13.80 2.04
CA THR A 21 -7.55 15.05 1.79
C THR A 21 -7.05 15.11 0.34
N VAL A 22 -6.50 14.01 -0.17
CA VAL A 22 -6.03 13.92 -1.56
C VAL A 22 -7.20 14.06 -2.55
N LEU A 23 -8.33 13.38 -2.31
CA LEU A 23 -9.53 13.52 -3.11
C LEU A 23 -10.01 14.98 -3.18
N SER A 24 -10.02 15.67 -2.04
CA SER A 24 -10.38 17.09 -1.96
C SER A 24 -9.43 17.97 -2.79
N SER A 25 -8.13 17.67 -2.78
CA SER A 25 -7.14 18.35 -3.63
C SER A 25 -7.37 18.07 -5.11
N LEU A 26 -7.70 16.84 -5.50
CA LEU A 26 -8.02 16.48 -6.89
C LEU A 26 -9.23 17.26 -7.40
N HIS A 27 -10.30 17.37 -6.62
CA HIS A 27 -11.47 18.17 -6.98
C HIS A 27 -11.12 19.65 -7.15
N ARG A 28 -10.28 20.22 -6.27
CA ARG A 28 -9.79 21.60 -6.40
C ARG A 28 -8.97 21.84 -7.66
N LEU A 29 -8.31 20.81 -8.19
CA LEU A 29 -7.56 20.86 -9.44
C LEU A 29 -8.44 20.63 -10.69
N GLY A 30 -9.74 20.42 -10.53
CA GLY A 30 -10.70 20.23 -11.61
C GLY A 30 -11.02 18.77 -11.95
N PHE A 31 -10.46 17.80 -11.23
CA PHE A 31 -10.72 16.36 -11.44
C PHE A 31 -12.01 15.92 -10.73
N ASN A 32 -13.14 16.50 -11.11
CA ASN A 32 -14.44 16.26 -10.46
C ASN A 32 -14.98 14.83 -10.64
N ASN A 33 -14.41 14.05 -11.55
CA ASN A 33 -14.77 12.66 -11.81
C ASN A 33 -14.04 11.66 -10.88
N ALA A 34 -13.17 12.12 -9.99
CA ALA A 34 -12.57 11.26 -8.97
C ALA A 34 -13.61 10.97 -7.87
N GLU A 35 -13.94 9.69 -7.65
CA GLU A 35 -15.00 9.29 -6.71
C GLU A 35 -14.48 8.89 -5.33
N ASP A 36 -13.35 8.18 -5.25
CA ASP A 36 -12.71 7.76 -4.00
C ASP A 36 -11.18 7.71 -4.16
N VAL A 37 -10.46 7.96 -3.07
CA VAL A 37 -9.00 7.84 -3.00
C VAL A 37 -8.64 7.09 -1.73
N ARG A 38 -7.83 6.05 -1.88
CA ARG A 38 -7.21 5.31 -0.77
C ARG A 38 -5.71 5.46 -0.83
N VAL A 39 -5.11 5.87 0.28
CA VAL A 39 -3.67 5.97 0.43
C VAL A 39 -3.14 4.69 1.04
N GLY A 40 -2.22 4.06 0.31
CA GLY A 40 -1.49 2.88 0.74
C GLY A 40 0.01 3.11 0.78
N LYS A 41 0.77 2.04 1.02
CA LYS A 41 2.23 2.03 0.89
C LYS A 41 2.66 0.95 -0.08
N TYR A 42 3.67 1.28 -0.87
CA TYR A 42 4.39 0.32 -1.69
C TYR A 42 5.81 0.18 -1.16
N LEU A 43 6.23 -1.03 -0.82
CA LEU A 43 7.57 -1.30 -0.31
C LEU A 43 8.29 -2.27 -1.24
N LEU A 44 9.54 -1.93 -1.54
CA LEU A 44 10.50 -2.80 -2.21
C LEU A 44 11.50 -3.27 -1.17
N VAL A 45 11.55 -4.58 -0.94
CA VAL A 45 12.44 -5.18 0.06
C VAL A 45 13.38 -6.16 -0.64
N ASN A 46 14.68 -5.89 -0.58
CA ASN A 46 15.70 -6.80 -1.05
C ASN A 46 15.97 -7.84 0.04
N VAL A 47 15.70 -9.11 -0.26
CA VAL A 47 15.86 -10.25 0.64
C VAL A 47 17.07 -11.06 0.18
N SER A 48 18.11 -11.02 0.99
CA SER A 48 19.22 -11.97 0.91
C SER A 48 18.72 -13.34 1.34
N GLU A 49 19.20 -14.39 0.70
CA GLU A 49 18.94 -15.75 1.15
C GLU A 49 19.67 -15.94 2.48
N SER A 50 18.93 -16.02 3.59
CA SER A 50 19.45 -16.45 4.88
C SER A 50 18.61 -17.64 5.34
N ASP A 51 19.26 -18.81 5.37
CA ASP A 51 18.96 -20.14 5.97
C ASP A 51 17.57 -20.43 6.59
N ARG A 52 16.48 -19.88 6.06
CA ARG A 52 15.12 -20.10 6.58
C ARG A 52 14.42 -21.32 5.98
N GLU A 53 15.07 -22.03 5.05
CA GLU A 53 14.68 -23.41 4.72
C GLU A 53 14.74 -24.32 5.97
N THR A 54 15.50 -23.95 7.01
CA THR A 54 15.74 -24.77 8.21
C THR A 54 14.65 -24.69 9.30
N GLN A 55 13.58 -23.88 9.15
CA GLN A 55 12.59 -23.69 10.24
C GLN A 55 11.11 -23.82 9.81
N ARG A 56 10.79 -24.83 9.00
CA ARG A 56 9.42 -25.39 9.01
C ARG A 56 9.41 -26.67 9.85
N PRO A 57 8.95 -26.64 11.13
CA PRO A 57 8.56 -27.88 11.78
C PRO A 57 7.41 -28.49 10.97
N ARG A 58 7.55 -29.78 10.66
CA ARG A 58 6.51 -30.61 10.07
C ARG A 58 5.23 -30.59 10.90
#